data_AF-W2CKL5-F1
#
_entry.id   AF-W2CKL5-F1
#
_cell.length_a   1.000
_cell.length_b   1.000
_cell.length_c   1.000
_cell.angle_alpha   90.00
_cell.angle_beta   90.00
_cell.angle_gamma   90.00
#
_symmetry.space_group_name_H-M   'P 1'
#
loop_
_entity.id
_entity.type
_entity.pdbx_description
1 polymer ?
#
loop_
_entity_poly.entity_id
_entity_poly.type
_entity_poly.pdbx_seq_one_letter_code
_entity_poly.pdbx_strand_id
1 'polypeptide(L)'
;MDTKFGMQALADAELYKAIVEHRRKFYHVSYADYDKNYPDRIAFYPPERSLKTWESDYKALQDAFVYGNKLPFRQLLLRIEELQRRFREVDIK
;
A
#
# COMPACT_ATOMS: atom_id res chain seq x y z
N MET A 1 2.78 3.70 8.85
CA MET A 1 3.70 2.59 9.17
C MET A 1 4.53 2.83 10.42
N ASP A 2 4.82 4.08 10.79
CA ASP A 2 5.74 4.40 11.90
C ASP A 2 5.04 4.58 13.25
N THR A 3 3.73 4.31 13.31
CA THR A 3 3.00 4.22 14.58
C THR A 3 3.20 2.82 15.16
N LYS A 4 3.02 2.68 16.49
CA LYS A 4 3.09 1.38 17.18
C LYS A 4 2.25 0.31 16.47
N PHE A 5 0.99 0.63 16.17
CA PHE A 5 0.08 -0.28 15.49
C PHE A 5 0.50 -0.57 14.05
N GLY A 6 1.03 0.42 13.32
CA GLY A 6 1.53 0.21 11.97
C GLY A 6 2.73 -0.73 11.91
N MET A 7 3.65 -0.62 12.86
CA MET A 7 4.80 -1.53 12.98
C MET A 7 4.36 -2.93 13.39
N GLN A 8 3.43 -3.06 14.34
CA GLN A 8 2.87 -4.35 14.74
C GLN A 8 2.17 -5.05 13.57
N ALA A 9 1.35 -4.33 12.81
CA ALA A 9 0.65 -4.90 11.66
C ALA A 9 1.60 -5.35 10.55
N LEU A 10 2.70 -4.61 10.31
CA LEU A 10 3.72 -5.01 9.35
C LEU A 10 4.52 -6.24 9.81
N ALA A 11 4.69 -6.44 11.12
CA ALA A 11 5.44 -7.58 11.64
C ALA A 11 4.63 -8.89 11.71
N ASP A 12 3.31 -8.83 11.54
CA ASP A 12 2.39 -9.97 11.72
C ASP A 12 2.06 -10.65 10.38
N ALA A 13 3.01 -11.48 9.92
CA ALA A 13 2.88 -12.26 8.68
C ALA A 13 1.69 -13.23 8.70
N GLU A 14 1.43 -13.86 9.85
CA GLU A 14 0.34 -14.82 10.04
C GLU A 14 -1.03 -14.14 9.89
N LEU A 15 -1.21 -12.98 10.53
CA LEU A 15 -2.43 -12.19 10.37
C LEU A 15 -2.65 -11.79 8.92
N TYR A 16 -1.60 -11.35 8.23
CA TYR A 16 -1.71 -10.96 6.82
C TYR A 16 -2.11 -12.14 5.93
N LYS A 17 -1.46 -13.28 6.10
CA LYS A 17 -1.78 -14.53 5.40
C LYS A 17 -3.23 -14.94 5.64
N ALA A 18 -3.70 -14.87 6.90
CA ALA A 18 -5.08 -15.16 7.25
C ALA A 18 -6.08 -14.25 6.53
N ILE A 19 -5.76 -12.97 6.34
CA ILE A 19 -6.60 -12.02 5.58
C ILE A 19 -6.67 -12.43 4.09
N VAL A 20 -5.53 -12.79 3.46
CA VAL A 20 -5.49 -13.22 2.06
C VAL A 20 -6.33 -14.50 1.85
N GLU A 21 -6.14 -15.51 2.71
CA GLU A 21 -6.88 -16.77 2.63
C GLU A 21 -8.38 -16.58 2.90
N HIS A 22 -8.73 -15.74 3.87
CA HIS A 22 -10.12 -15.40 4.13
C HIS A 22 -10.77 -14.78 2.90
N ARG A 23 -10.09 -13.81 2.25
CA ARG A 23 -10.59 -13.19 1.02
C ARG A 23 -10.75 -14.22 -0.10
N ARG A 24 -9.76 -15.08 -0.31
CA ARG A 24 -9.81 -16.15 -1.31
C ARG A 24 -11.00 -17.10 -1.09
N LYS A 25 -11.28 -17.46 0.16
CA LYS A 25 -12.35 -18.41 0.52
C LYS A 25 -13.75 -17.80 0.42
N PHE A 26 -13.94 -16.58 0.89
CA PHE A 26 -15.28 -15.99 1.08
C PHE A 26 -15.68 -15.02 -0.04
N TYR A 27 -14.73 -14.46 -0.78
CA TYR A 27 -14.99 -13.61 -1.92
C TYR A 27 -14.58 -14.38 -3.17
N HIS A 28 -15.50 -15.17 -3.74
CA HIS A 28 -15.20 -15.90 -4.98
C HIS A 28 -15.52 -15.05 -6.20
N VAL A 29 -14.62 -14.13 -6.52
CA VAL A 29 -14.68 -13.35 -7.75
C VAL A 29 -13.93 -14.12 -8.84
N SER A 30 -14.63 -14.60 -9.87
CA SER A 30 -14.09 -15.54 -10.87
C SER A 30 -12.85 -15.04 -11.62
N TYR A 31 -12.65 -13.73 -11.70
CA TYR A 31 -11.49 -13.11 -12.35
C TYR A 31 -10.38 -12.68 -11.38
N ALA A 32 -10.57 -12.86 -10.07
CA ALA A 32 -9.62 -12.39 -9.07
C ALA A 32 -8.50 -13.42 -8.83
N ASP A 33 -7.26 -12.98 -9.04
CA ASP A 33 -6.06 -13.72 -8.68
C ASP A 33 -5.60 -13.25 -7.28
N TYR A 34 -5.98 -14.02 -6.26
CA TYR A 34 -5.64 -13.72 -4.86
C TYR A 34 -4.16 -13.92 -4.55
N ASP A 35 -3.40 -14.65 -5.39
CA ASP A 35 -1.95 -14.77 -5.18
C ASP A 35 -1.26 -13.42 -5.38
N LYS A 36 -1.83 -12.53 -6.20
CA LYS A 36 -1.35 -11.14 -6.34
C LYS A 36 -1.56 -10.30 -5.08
N ASN A 37 -2.22 -10.84 -4.05
CA ASN A 37 -2.42 -10.17 -2.78
C ASN A 37 -1.34 -10.56 -1.75
N TYR A 38 -0.40 -11.45 -2.06
CA TYR A 38 0.75 -11.67 -1.17
C TYR A 38 1.76 -10.52 -1.23
N PRO A 39 2.54 -10.28 -0.16
CA PRO A 39 3.35 -9.07 -0.03
C PRO A 39 4.37 -8.84 -1.14
N ASP A 40 5.01 -9.91 -1.61
CA ASP A 40 5.98 -9.89 -2.71
C ASP A 40 5.41 -9.34 -4.02
N ARG A 41 4.10 -9.53 -4.25
CA ARG A 41 3.42 -9.12 -5.49
C ARG A 41 2.73 -7.76 -5.42
N ILE A 42 2.45 -7.24 -4.22
CA ILE A 42 1.80 -5.94 -4.08
C ILE A 42 2.75 -4.81 -4.50
N ALA A 43 2.25 -3.92 -5.34
CA ALA A 43 2.93 -2.71 -5.77
C ALA A 43 2.07 -1.49 -5.39
N PHE A 44 2.52 -0.75 -4.38
CA PHE A 44 1.92 0.53 -3.98
C PHE A 44 2.43 1.68 -4.85
N TYR A 45 3.67 1.58 -5.35
CA TYR A 45 4.26 2.62 -6.16
C TYR A 45 3.56 2.68 -7.53
N PRO A 46 3.06 3.86 -7.95
CA PRO A 46 2.35 3.99 -9.21
C PRO A 46 3.26 3.73 -10.43
N PRO A 47 2.71 3.19 -11.53
CA PRO A 47 3.46 3.07 -12.77
C PRO A 47 3.82 4.45 -13.32
N GLU A 48 4.97 4.55 -13.99
CA GLU A 48 5.53 5.82 -14.47
C GLU A 48 4.55 6.65 -15.32
N ARG A 49 3.80 5.97 -16.20
CA ARG A 49 2.75 6.59 -17.03
C ARG A 49 1.69 7.36 -16.26
N SER A 50 1.48 7.04 -14.98
CA SER A 50 0.44 7.62 -14.13
C SER A 50 0.96 8.71 -13.20
N LEU A 51 2.29 8.87 -13.06
CA LEU A 51 2.89 9.78 -12.08
C LEU A 51 2.42 11.22 -12.25
N LYS A 52 2.39 11.73 -13.48
CA LYS A 52 1.98 13.11 -13.76
C LYS A 52 0.52 13.36 -13.41
N THR A 53 -0.36 12.42 -13.74
CA THR A 53 -1.79 12.51 -13.40
C THR A 53 -1.98 12.48 -11.88
N TRP A 54 -1.27 11.59 -11.19
CA TRP A 54 -1.36 11.45 -9.74
C TRP A 54 -0.81 12.66 -9.00
N GLU A 55 0.25 13.30 -9.51
CA GLU A 55 0.77 14.54 -8.95
C GLU A 55 -0.28 15.66 -8.99
N SER A 56 -0.96 15.79 -10.14
CA SER A 56 -2.04 16.76 -10.32
C SER A 56 -3.22 16.49 -9.39
N ASP A 57 -3.67 15.23 -9.32
CA ASP A 57 -4.76 14.82 -8.43
C ASP A 57 -4.39 15.03 -6.95
N TYR A 58 -3.16 14.69 -6.58
CA TYR A 58 -2.66 14.91 -5.23
C TYR A 58 -2.61 16.40 -4.87
N LYS A 59 -2.21 17.27 -5.81
CA LYS A 59 -2.25 18.72 -5.59
C LYS A 59 -3.68 19.21 -5.35
N ALA A 60 -4.65 18.77 -6.15
CA ALA A 60 -6.05 19.11 -5.95
C ALA A 60 -6.56 18.62 -4.57
N LEU A 61 -6.20 17.39 -4.17
CA LEU A 61 -6.50 16.85 -2.85
C LEU A 61 -5.90 17.69 -1.73
N GLN A 62 -4.63 18.11 -1.89
CA GLN A 62 -3.96 18.95 -0.90
C GLN A 62 -4.66 20.30 -0.73
N ASP A 63 -5.13 20.90 -1.83
CA ASP A 63 -5.78 22.21 -1.80
C ASP A 63 -7.19 22.16 -1.21
N ALA A 64 -7.94 21.09 -1.49
CA ALA A 64 -9.32 20.97 -1.03
C ALA A 64 -9.49 20.32 0.35
N PHE A 65 -8.59 19.41 0.76
CA PHE A 65 -8.84 18.52 1.92
C PHE A 65 -7.70 18.43 2.94
N VAL A 66 -6.48 18.86 2.60
CA VAL A 66 -5.32 18.74 3.52
C VAL A 66 -4.99 20.09 4.15
N TYR A 67 -5.24 20.20 5.44
CA TYR A 67 -4.94 21.39 6.24
C TYR A 67 -3.58 21.27 6.94
N GLY A 68 -2.91 22.39 7.14
CA GLY A 68 -1.60 22.45 7.82
C GLY A 68 -0.44 22.09 6.89
N ASN A 69 0.53 21.33 7.42
CA ASN A 69 1.74 20.98 6.68
C ASN A 69 1.44 19.98 5.56
N LYS A 70 1.53 20.44 4.32
CA LYS A 70 1.35 19.66 3.11
C LYS A 70 2.65 18.94 2.74
N LEU A 71 2.64 17.61 2.73
CA LEU A 71 3.78 16.81 2.32
C LEU A 71 3.99 16.93 0.79
N PRO A 72 5.15 17.35 0.28
CA PRO A 72 5.36 17.43 -1.17
C PRO A 72 5.18 16.07 -1.85
N PHE A 73 4.66 16.05 -3.08
CA PHE A 73 4.37 14.80 -3.82
C PHE A 73 5.60 13.87 -3.92
N ARG A 74 6.78 14.43 -4.23
CA ARG A 74 8.03 13.65 -4.26
C ARG A 74 8.35 12.98 -2.92
N GLN A 75 8.11 13.67 -1.81
CA GLN A 75 8.33 13.11 -0.47
C GLN A 75 7.29 12.03 -0.14
N LEU A 76 6.04 12.21 -0.57
CA LEU A 76 5.02 11.17 -0.47
C LEU A 76 5.43 9.90 -1.23
N LEU A 77 5.95 10.03 -2.46
CA LEU A 77 6.40 8.89 -3.25
C LEU A 77 7.54 8.12 -2.58
N LEU A 78 8.54 8.80 -2.01
CA LEU A 78 9.61 8.15 -1.24
C LEU A 78 9.06 7.36 -0.05
N ARG A 79 8.02 7.89 0.61
CA ARG A 79 7.36 7.23 1.74
C ARG A 79 6.54 6.01 1.31
N ILE A 80 5.91 6.06 0.14
CA ILE A 80 5.20 4.91 -0.46
C ILE A 80 6.20 3.82 -0.87
N GLU A 81 7.34 4.19 -1.46
CA GLU A 81 8.41 3.26 -1.81
C GLU A 81 8.99 2.56 -0.57
N GLU A 82 9.25 3.33 0.49
CA GLU A 82 9.70 2.78 1.77
C GLU A 82 8.67 1.81 2.37
N LEU A 83 7.39 2.17 2.34
CA LEU A 83 6.31 1.29 2.78
C LEU A 83 6.30 -0.02 1.99
N GLN A 84 6.39 0.07 0.66
CA GLN A 84 6.43 -1.12 -0.19
C GLN A 84 7.61 -2.02 0.13
N ARG A 85 8.80 -1.45 0.35
CA ARG A 85 9.99 -2.21 0.73
C ARG A 85 9.76 -2.95 2.05
N ARG A 86 9.36 -2.23 3.11
CA ARG A 86 9.09 -2.83 4.44
C ARG A 86 8.01 -3.89 4.37
N PHE A 87 6.99 -3.68 3.54
CA PHE A 87 5.90 -4.62 3.35
C PHE A 87 6.34 -5.92 2.66
N ARG A 88 7.26 -5.83 1.68
CA ARG A 88 7.83 -6.99 0.99
C ARG A 88 8.85 -7.76 1.82
N GLU A 89 9.40 -7.15 2.87
CA GLU A 89 10.30 -7.79 3.83
C GLU A 89 9.56 -8.70 4.82
N VAL A 90 8.22 -8.68 4.82
CA VAL A 90 7.41 -9.57 5.66
C VAL A 90 7.54 -11.00 5.16
N ASP A 91 8.24 -11.84 5.93
CA ASP A 91 8.44 -13.26 5.63
C ASP A 91 7.13 -14.04 5.84
N ILE A 92 6.40 -14.28 4.76
CA ILE A 92 5.25 -15.18 4.75
C ILE A 92 5.74 -16.56 4.30
N LYS A 93 6.04 -17.42 5.27
CA LYS A 93 6.35 -18.85 5.03
C LYS A 93 5.11 -19.65 4.66
#